data_AF-A0A1I2BS56-F1
#
_entry.id   AF-A0A1I2BS56-F1
#
_cell.length_a   1.000
_cell.length_b   1.000
_cell.length_c   1.000
_cell.angle_alpha   90.00
_cell.angle_beta   90.00
_cell.angle_gamma   90.00
#
_symmetry.space_group_name_H-M   'P 1'
#
loop_
_entity.id
_entity.type
_entity.pdbx_description
1 polymer ?
#
loop_
_entity_poly.entity_id
_entity_poly.type
_entity_poly.pdbx_seq_one_letter_code
_entity_poly.pdbx_strand_id
1 'polypeptide(L)'
;MRNEIELEAIIEDYLLGKLSPEEKEGFELLRVNDPAVDHKVVAHKFFLDSLKQYGDMHSLIQKMDKAHAEMDMESLIEEYKPHPSYIVNMWRKNKSAFAIAASFLLISIFSIYSIQHNTKQNGTYEVMRREITNIKNSQNKLVRSLNAPAKQEKGHLNAAKFGGTGFALTANGYLCTNFHVIRDADSIYVQNNKGDSYKVKVVYRDPQYDIAILKIIDESFSPLATLPYKLKKNAIGMGENVYTLGFPKDDAVLGEGYVSSRTGHGGDTTQYQVSIPINPGNSGGPLLDNQGNIIGVITAKENQVEGAAFAIKSKYILEALNAIPQDSLGKKVAFSKKNPLQGLNRTRQIEKIEDYVYMIKVYN
;
A
#
# COMPACT_ATOMS: atom_id res chain seq x y z
N MET A 1 33.84 -71.61 -74.82
CA MET A 1 33.49 -72.11 -73.48
C MET A 1 34.69 -72.58 -72.66
N ARG A 2 35.35 -73.72 -72.90
CA ARG A 2 36.43 -74.20 -71.99
C ARG A 2 37.64 -73.24 -71.91
N ASN A 3 38.04 -72.64 -73.03
CA ASN A 3 39.14 -71.64 -73.10
C ASN A 3 38.76 -70.24 -72.57
N GLU A 4 37.46 -69.94 -72.45
CA GLU A 4 36.99 -68.64 -71.93
C GLU A 4 36.93 -68.62 -70.40
N ILE A 5 36.52 -69.74 -69.80
CA ILE A 5 36.49 -69.92 -68.34
C ILE A 5 37.92 -69.89 -67.77
N GLU A 6 38.87 -70.52 -68.45
CA GLU A 6 40.29 -70.49 -68.08
C GLU A 6 40.86 -69.06 -68.18
N LEU A 7 40.49 -68.30 -69.22
CA LEU A 7 40.89 -66.90 -69.36
C LEU A 7 40.30 -66.00 -68.27
N GLU A 8 39.02 -66.16 -67.91
CA GLU A 8 38.37 -65.39 -66.84
C GLU A 8 39.02 -65.65 -65.48
N ALA A 9 39.38 -66.90 -65.18
CA ALA A 9 40.10 -67.25 -63.95
C ALA A 9 41.49 -66.59 -63.89
N ILE A 10 42.24 -66.59 -65.00
CA ILE A 10 43.55 -65.93 -65.08
C ILE A 10 43.41 -64.40 -64.93
N ILE A 11 42.36 -63.80 -65.52
CA ILE A 11 42.05 -62.36 -65.36
C ILE A 11 41.79 -62.04 -63.87
N GLU A 12 41.00 -62.86 -63.19
CA GLU A 12 40.69 -62.67 -61.77
C GLU A 12 41.96 -62.81 -60.92
N ASP A 13 42.76 -63.85 -61.14
CA ASP A 13 44.03 -64.04 -60.42
C ASP A 13 45.04 -62.93 -60.70
N TYR A 14 45.08 -62.40 -61.93
CA TYR A 14 45.87 -61.21 -62.27
C TYR A 14 45.41 -59.98 -61.47
N LEU A 15 44.10 -59.70 -61.43
CA LEU A 15 43.54 -58.54 -60.73
C LEU A 15 43.68 -58.64 -59.21
N LEU A 16 43.64 -59.87 -58.67
CA LEU A 16 43.86 -60.15 -57.25
C LEU A 16 45.35 -60.27 -56.89
N GLY A 17 46.27 -60.18 -57.86
CA GLY A 17 47.71 -60.23 -57.64
C GLY A 17 48.25 -61.61 -57.26
N LYS A 18 47.58 -62.68 -57.70
CA LYS A 18 47.91 -64.08 -57.37
C LYS A 18 48.81 -64.77 -58.39
N LEU A 19 49.04 -64.17 -59.57
CA LEU A 19 49.97 -64.69 -60.58
C LEU A 19 51.43 -64.56 -60.13
N SER A 20 52.27 -65.52 -60.49
CA SER A 20 53.73 -65.38 -60.35
C SER A 20 54.28 -64.26 -61.26
N PRO A 21 55.49 -63.73 -60.98
CA PRO A 21 56.07 -62.67 -61.79
C PRO A 21 56.18 -63.02 -63.28
N GLU A 22 56.54 -64.27 -63.58
CA GLU A 22 56.69 -64.80 -64.95
C GLU A 22 55.34 -64.90 -65.67
N GLU A 23 54.32 -65.43 -64.99
CA GLU A 23 52.96 -65.52 -65.52
C GLU A 23 52.33 -64.14 -65.74
N LYS A 24 52.60 -63.20 -64.83
CA LYS A 24 52.13 -61.83 -64.96
C LYS A 24 52.72 -61.14 -66.17
N GLU A 25 54.03 -61.25 -66.40
CA GLU A 25 54.69 -60.67 -67.58
C GLU A 25 54.16 -61.27 -68.89
N GLY A 26 53.98 -62.59 -68.93
CA GLY A 26 53.37 -63.28 -70.07
C GLY A 26 51.93 -62.81 -70.33
N PHE A 27 51.14 -62.59 -69.27
CA PHE A 27 49.77 -62.12 -69.39
C PHE A 27 49.67 -60.65 -69.81
N GLU A 28 50.59 -59.79 -69.38
CA GLU A 28 50.66 -58.39 -69.85
C GLU A 28 50.99 -58.31 -71.35
N LEU A 29 51.91 -59.15 -71.82
CA LEU A 29 52.19 -59.27 -73.26
C LEU A 29 50.94 -59.71 -74.03
N LEU A 30 50.15 -60.64 -73.48
CA LEU A 30 48.88 -61.06 -74.09
C LEU A 30 47.88 -59.91 -74.17
N ARG A 31 47.77 -59.08 -73.13
CA ARG A 31 46.88 -57.89 -73.12
C ARG A 31 47.30 -56.83 -74.13
N VAL A 32 48.60 -56.59 -74.28
CA VAL A 32 49.12 -55.62 -75.26
C VAL A 32 48.87 -56.10 -76.69
N ASN A 33 48.99 -57.40 -76.94
CA ASN A 33 48.85 -57.98 -78.27
C ASN A 33 47.40 -58.28 -78.68
N ASP A 34 46.49 -58.46 -77.73
CA ASP A 34 45.07 -58.73 -77.97
C ASP A 34 44.16 -57.72 -77.23
N PRO A 35 43.65 -56.68 -77.95
CA PRO A 35 42.74 -55.70 -77.39
C PRO A 35 41.44 -56.29 -76.80
N ALA A 36 41.00 -57.47 -77.27
CA ALA A 36 39.81 -58.13 -76.72
C ALA A 36 40.08 -58.69 -75.31
N VAL A 37 41.29 -59.18 -75.05
CA VAL A 37 41.72 -59.63 -73.72
C VAL A 37 41.83 -58.44 -72.78
N ASP A 38 42.44 -57.32 -73.21
CA ASP A 38 42.54 -56.12 -72.37
C ASP A 38 41.15 -55.55 -71.99
N HIS A 39 40.23 -55.48 -72.95
CA HIS A 39 38.85 -55.05 -72.67
C HIS A 39 38.16 -55.95 -71.64
N LYS A 40 38.36 -57.28 -71.69
CA LYS A 40 37.83 -58.21 -70.68
C LYS A 40 38.45 -57.95 -69.30
N VAL A 41 39.74 -57.66 -69.21
CA VAL A 41 40.41 -57.31 -67.93
C VAL A 41 39.81 -56.03 -67.34
N VAL A 42 39.62 -54.98 -68.15
CA VAL A 42 39.04 -53.71 -67.69
C VAL A 42 37.59 -53.90 -67.24
N ALA A 43 36.79 -54.64 -68.01
CA ALA A 43 35.40 -54.95 -67.66
C ALA A 43 35.30 -55.76 -66.36
N HIS A 44 36.15 -56.78 -66.20
CA HIS A 44 36.17 -57.61 -65.00
C HIS A 44 36.63 -56.82 -63.76
N LYS A 45 37.61 -55.92 -63.92
CA LYS A 45 38.02 -55.00 -62.85
C LYS A 45 36.86 -54.09 -62.41
N PHE A 46 36.16 -53.47 -63.36
CA PHE A 46 35.01 -52.62 -63.05
C PHE A 46 33.89 -53.40 -62.34
N PHE A 47 33.67 -54.65 -62.73
CA PHE A 47 32.73 -55.54 -62.06
C PHE A 47 33.12 -55.82 -60.61
N LEU A 48 34.37 -56.18 -60.34
CA LEU A 48 34.87 -56.42 -58.98
C LEU A 48 34.78 -55.16 -58.10
N ASP A 49 35.13 -54.00 -58.66
CA ASP A 49 35.01 -52.71 -57.96
C ASP A 49 33.53 -52.39 -57.62
N SER A 50 32.61 -52.68 -58.54
CA SER A 50 31.16 -52.51 -58.32
C SER A 50 30.62 -53.43 -57.23
N LEU A 51 31.04 -54.69 -57.20
CA LEU A 51 30.67 -55.65 -56.14
C LEU A 51 31.17 -55.19 -54.77
N LYS A 52 32.40 -54.68 -54.71
CA LYS A 52 32.97 -54.13 -53.48
C LYS A 52 32.19 -52.92 -52.96
N GLN A 53 31.89 -51.96 -53.83
CA GLN A 53 31.09 -50.79 -53.48
C GLN A 53 29.70 -51.16 -52.96
N TYR A 54 29.06 -52.15 -53.60
CA TYR A 54 27.77 -52.66 -53.13
C TYR A 54 27.86 -53.29 -51.73
N GLY A 55 28.90 -54.09 -51.48
CA GLY A 55 29.18 -54.67 -50.16
C GLY A 55 29.40 -53.61 -49.08
N ASP A 56 30.19 -52.57 -49.38
CA ASP A 56 30.47 -51.46 -48.47
C ASP A 56 29.18 -50.68 -48.14
N MET A 57 28.36 -50.40 -49.15
CA MET A 57 27.06 -49.74 -48.97
C MET A 57 26.13 -50.56 -48.09
N HIS A 58 26.03 -51.87 -48.34
CA HIS A 58 25.19 -52.75 -47.54
C HIS A 58 25.68 -52.85 -46.08
N SER A 59 26.99 -52.84 -45.85
CA SER A 59 27.57 -52.79 -44.50
C SER A 59 27.24 -51.47 -43.79
N LEU A 60 27.30 -50.34 -44.51
CA LEU A 60 26.92 -49.03 -43.96
C LEU A 60 25.44 -49.00 -43.57
N ILE A 61 24.55 -49.48 -44.44
CA ILE A 61 23.10 -49.58 -44.16
C ILE A 61 22.88 -50.42 -42.90
N GLN A 62 23.49 -51.60 -42.78
CA GLN A 62 23.36 -52.42 -41.58
C GLN A 62 23.84 -51.73 -40.30
N LYS A 63 24.95 -50.97 -40.37
CA LYS A 63 25.43 -50.17 -39.24
C LYS A 63 24.44 -49.06 -38.86
N MET A 64 23.85 -48.39 -39.85
CA MET A 64 22.83 -47.36 -39.62
C MET A 64 21.55 -47.95 -39.02
N ASP A 65 21.08 -49.09 -39.51
CA ASP A 65 19.89 -49.76 -38.97
C ASP A 65 20.11 -50.21 -37.53
N LYS A 66 21.29 -50.75 -37.21
CA LYS A 66 21.66 -51.09 -35.84
C LYS A 66 21.71 -49.86 -34.93
N ALA A 67 22.29 -48.76 -35.39
CA ALA A 67 22.32 -47.50 -34.63
C ALA A 67 20.90 -46.95 -34.40
N HIS A 68 20.00 -47.05 -35.38
CA HIS A 68 18.59 -46.67 -35.22
C HIS A 68 17.84 -47.58 -34.23
N ALA A 69 18.14 -48.89 -34.21
CA ALA A 69 17.52 -49.83 -33.27
C ALA A 69 18.02 -49.64 -31.82
N GLU A 70 19.25 -49.17 -31.63
CA GLU A 70 19.83 -48.85 -30.32
C GLU A 70 19.40 -47.46 -29.80
N MET A 71 18.93 -46.56 -30.67
CA MET A 71 18.34 -45.28 -30.26
C MET A 71 16.92 -45.51 -29.75
N ASP A 72 16.76 -45.41 -28.43
CA ASP A 72 15.46 -45.39 -27.77
C ASP A 72 14.72 -44.06 -28.08
N MET A 73 14.08 -44.03 -29.24
CA MET A 73 13.25 -42.90 -29.69
C MET A 73 12.08 -42.63 -28.75
N GLU A 74 11.59 -43.63 -28.02
CA GLU A 74 10.49 -43.48 -27.06
C GLU A 74 10.95 -42.60 -25.87
N SER A 75 12.16 -42.86 -25.35
CA SER A 75 12.78 -42.05 -24.29
C SER A 75 13.11 -40.62 -24.73
N LEU A 76 13.61 -40.44 -25.96
CA LEU A 76 13.94 -39.13 -26.52
C LEU A 76 12.69 -38.27 -26.78
N ILE A 77 11.58 -38.91 -27.19
CA ILE A 77 10.28 -38.24 -27.37
C ILE A 77 9.67 -37.85 -26.01
N GLU A 78 9.87 -38.65 -24.96
CA GLU A 78 9.40 -38.30 -23.62
C GLU A 78 10.18 -37.12 -23.01
N GLU A 79 11.50 -37.06 -23.25
CA GLU A 79 12.38 -35.99 -22.76
C GLU A 79 12.13 -34.64 -23.46
N TYR A 80 11.82 -34.64 -24.76
CA TYR A 80 11.65 -33.41 -25.57
C TYR A 80 10.21 -33.06 -25.96
N LYS A 81 9.19 -33.67 -25.34
CA LYS A 81 7.80 -33.19 -25.49
C LYS A 81 7.72 -31.72 -25.04
N PRO A 82 7.12 -30.81 -25.84
CA PRO A 82 6.82 -29.48 -25.38
C PRO A 82 5.79 -29.58 -24.25
N HIS A 83 6.27 -29.50 -23.01
CA HIS A 83 5.42 -29.42 -21.85
C HIS A 83 4.70 -28.07 -21.92
N PRO A 84 3.37 -28.02 -22.10
CA PRO A 84 2.67 -26.75 -22.01
C PRO A 84 2.95 -26.21 -20.60
N SER A 85 3.41 -24.96 -20.50
CA SER A 85 3.74 -24.37 -19.21
C SER A 85 2.55 -24.55 -18.25
N TYR A 86 2.86 -24.73 -16.96
CA TYR A 86 1.84 -24.95 -15.92
C TYR A 86 0.67 -23.96 -16.03
N ILE A 87 0.98 -22.70 -16.39
CA ILE A 87 0.03 -21.62 -16.62
C ILE A 87 -0.91 -21.91 -17.81
N VAL A 88 -0.38 -22.38 -18.95
CA VAL A 88 -1.17 -22.70 -20.15
C VAL A 88 -2.13 -23.86 -19.87
N ASN A 89 -1.68 -24.89 -19.16
CA ASN A 89 -2.52 -26.04 -18.83
C ASN A 89 -3.63 -25.65 -17.83
N MET A 90 -3.27 -24.85 -16.82
CA MET A 90 -4.24 -24.31 -15.86
C MET A 90 -5.28 -23.42 -16.54
N TRP A 91 -4.86 -22.52 -17.44
CA TRP A 91 -5.78 -21.64 -18.18
C TRP A 91 -6.71 -22.44 -19.08
N ARG A 92 -6.22 -23.46 -19.80
CA ARG A 92 -7.05 -24.32 -20.65
C ARG A 92 -8.10 -25.11 -19.86
N LYS A 93 -7.72 -25.68 -18.72
CA LYS A 93 -8.64 -26.46 -17.86
C LYS A 93 -9.67 -25.57 -17.17
N ASN A 94 -9.27 -24.38 -16.72
CA ASN A 94 -10.09 -23.54 -15.84
C ASN A 94 -10.57 -22.25 -16.51
N LYS A 95 -10.57 -22.16 -17.85
CA LYS A 95 -10.94 -20.94 -18.59
C LYS A 95 -12.29 -20.34 -18.17
N SER A 96 -13.29 -21.19 -17.88
CA SER A 96 -14.60 -20.77 -17.39
C SER A 96 -14.54 -20.23 -15.96
N ALA A 97 -13.81 -20.90 -15.07
CA ALA A 97 -13.62 -20.44 -13.69
C ALA A 97 -12.85 -19.10 -13.63
N PHE A 98 -11.83 -18.92 -14.48
CA PHE A 98 -11.14 -17.64 -14.60
C PHE A 98 -12.02 -16.52 -15.16
N ALA A 99 -12.87 -16.82 -16.15
CA ALA A 99 -13.84 -15.84 -16.66
C ALA A 99 -14.86 -15.42 -15.59
N ILE A 100 -15.33 -16.38 -14.78
CA ILE A 100 -16.22 -16.13 -13.65
C ILE A 100 -15.51 -15.26 -12.60
N ALA A 101 -14.28 -15.61 -12.19
CA ALA A 101 -13.51 -14.83 -11.23
C ALA A 101 -13.23 -13.40 -11.72
N ALA A 102 -12.87 -13.24 -13.00
CA ALA A 102 -12.69 -11.94 -13.62
C ALA A 102 -13.98 -11.10 -13.60
N SER A 103 -15.14 -11.73 -13.84
CA SER A 103 -16.43 -11.04 -13.74
C SER A 103 -16.74 -10.58 -12.32
N PHE A 104 -16.44 -11.40 -11.30
CA PHE A 104 -16.58 -11.01 -9.89
C PHE A 104 -15.64 -9.87 -9.51
N LEU A 105 -14.41 -9.85 -10.03
CA LEU A 105 -13.46 -8.76 -9.82
C LEU A 105 -13.93 -7.47 -10.50
N LEU A 106 -14.47 -7.53 -11.72
CA LEU A 106 -15.01 -6.37 -12.40
C LEU A 106 -16.24 -5.82 -11.67
N ILE A 107 -17.13 -6.70 -11.22
CA ILE A 107 -18.30 -6.31 -10.43
C ILE A 107 -17.85 -5.71 -9.09
N SER A 108 -16.87 -6.31 -8.40
CA SER A 108 -16.40 -5.79 -7.11
C SER A 108 -15.69 -4.44 -7.26
N ILE A 109 -14.86 -4.27 -8.29
CA ILE A 109 -14.24 -2.97 -8.63
C ILE A 109 -15.32 -1.94 -8.96
N PHE A 110 -16.32 -2.29 -9.78
CA PHE A 110 -17.43 -1.40 -10.10
C PHE A 110 -18.28 -1.06 -8.88
N SER A 111 -18.54 -2.02 -7.99
CA SER A 111 -19.24 -1.81 -6.73
C SER A 111 -18.45 -0.91 -5.79
N ILE A 112 -17.13 -1.12 -5.65
CA ILE A 112 -16.25 -0.25 -4.85
C ILE A 112 -16.23 1.16 -5.44
N TYR A 113 -16.08 1.31 -6.76
CA TYR A 113 -16.11 2.59 -7.44
C TYR A 113 -17.47 3.29 -7.25
N SER A 114 -18.57 2.57 -7.39
CA SER A 114 -19.93 3.08 -7.18
C SER A 114 -20.15 3.52 -5.73
N ILE A 115 -19.73 2.71 -4.75
CA ILE A 115 -19.79 3.07 -3.32
C ILE A 115 -18.93 4.31 -3.05
N GLN A 116 -17.71 4.38 -3.58
CA GLN A 116 -16.81 5.53 -3.42
C GLN A 116 -17.36 6.80 -4.06
N HIS A 117 -17.97 6.70 -5.25
CA HIS A 117 -18.58 7.83 -5.93
C HIS A 117 -19.87 8.30 -5.23
N ASN A 118 -20.75 7.39 -4.81
CA ASN A 118 -21.97 7.72 -4.06
C ASN A 118 -21.68 8.24 -2.65
N THR A 119 -20.64 7.75 -1.96
CA THR A 119 -20.23 8.28 -0.65
C THR A 119 -19.65 9.69 -0.76
N LYS A 120 -18.87 10.00 -1.81
CA LYS A 120 -18.45 11.38 -2.12
C LYS A 120 -19.65 12.30 -2.38
N GLN A 121 -20.67 11.82 -3.08
CA GLN A 121 -21.90 12.59 -3.26
C GLN A 121 -22.64 12.84 -1.95
N ASN A 122 -22.84 11.83 -1.10
CA ASN A 122 -23.52 12.01 0.20
C ASN A 122 -22.80 13.02 1.11
N GLY A 123 -21.46 12.98 1.17
CA GLY A 123 -20.69 13.98 1.91
C GLY A 123 -20.86 15.39 1.35
N THR A 124 -20.92 15.52 0.01
CA THR A 124 -21.13 16.80 -0.68
C THR A 124 -22.56 17.32 -0.48
N TYR A 125 -23.56 16.44 -0.48
CA TYR A 125 -24.96 16.78 -0.19
C TYR A 125 -25.15 17.25 1.25
N GLU A 126 -24.45 16.65 2.23
CA GLU A 126 -24.48 17.10 3.62
C GLU A 126 -23.84 18.48 3.81
N VAL A 127 -22.68 18.73 3.16
CA VAL A 127 -22.05 20.07 3.17
C VAL A 127 -22.95 21.11 2.48
N MET A 128 -23.51 20.78 1.32
CA MET A 128 -24.42 21.64 0.57
C MET A 128 -25.72 21.92 1.35
N ARG A 129 -26.29 20.92 2.03
CA ARG A 129 -27.49 21.09 2.87
C ARG A 129 -27.21 22.02 4.05
N ARG A 130 -26.02 21.92 4.65
CA ARG A 130 -25.58 22.85 5.71
C ARG A 130 -25.42 24.27 5.18
N GLU A 131 -24.79 24.45 4.02
CA GLU A 131 -24.66 25.76 3.38
C GLU A 131 -26.03 26.36 3.01
N ILE A 132 -26.92 25.58 2.40
CA ILE A 132 -28.29 26.02 2.07
C ILE A 132 -29.07 26.39 3.34
N THR A 133 -28.91 25.62 4.42
CA THR A 133 -29.59 25.94 5.70
C THR A 133 -29.03 27.22 6.32
N ASN A 134 -27.72 27.43 6.26
CA ASN A 134 -27.07 28.66 6.70
C ASN A 134 -27.49 29.85 5.86
N ILE A 135 -27.55 29.69 4.53
CA ILE A 135 -28.03 30.72 3.59
C ILE A 135 -29.50 31.04 3.87
N LYS A 136 -30.36 30.04 4.03
CA LYS A 136 -31.79 30.23 4.34
C LYS A 136 -32.00 30.94 5.68
N ASN A 137 -31.22 30.58 6.69
CA ASN A 137 -31.26 31.26 7.99
C ASN A 137 -30.72 32.69 7.90
N SER A 138 -29.69 32.94 7.09
CA SER A 138 -29.16 34.28 6.86
C SER A 138 -30.15 35.17 6.09
N GLN A 139 -30.80 34.64 5.05
CA GLN A 139 -31.84 35.34 4.30
C GLN A 139 -33.07 35.62 5.16
N ASN A 140 -33.55 34.64 5.94
CA ASN A 140 -34.67 34.85 6.86
C ASN A 140 -34.35 35.93 7.90
N LYS A 141 -33.09 36.04 8.34
CA LYS A 141 -32.64 37.12 9.24
C LYS A 141 -32.60 38.48 8.51
N LEU A 142 -32.12 38.54 7.28
CA LEU A 142 -32.12 39.76 6.46
C LEU A 142 -33.55 40.27 6.18
N VAL A 143 -34.46 39.36 5.83
CA VAL A 143 -35.89 39.69 5.65
C VAL A 143 -36.51 40.18 6.95
N ARG A 144 -36.09 39.63 8.11
CA ARG A 144 -36.59 40.04 9.42
C ARG A 144 -35.99 41.38 9.90
N SER A 145 -34.73 41.69 9.56
CA SER A 145 -34.10 42.98 9.85
C SER A 145 -34.60 44.10 8.95
N LEU A 146 -35.03 43.79 7.71
CA LEU A 146 -35.65 44.76 6.81
C LEU A 146 -37.09 45.13 7.22
N ASN A 147 -37.80 44.22 7.89
CA ASN A 147 -39.21 44.39 8.26
C ASN A 147 -39.44 44.78 9.73
N ALA A 148 -38.40 44.97 10.55
CA ALA A 148 -38.55 45.33 11.96
C ALA A 148 -38.35 46.85 12.19
N PRO A 149 -39.27 47.55 12.87
CA PRO A 149 -39.07 48.96 13.23
C PRO A 149 -37.94 49.09 14.27
N ALA A 150 -37.07 50.07 14.05
CA ALA A 150 -35.86 50.33 14.81
C ALA A 150 -36.11 50.35 16.33
N LYS A 151 -35.69 49.29 17.01
CA LYS A 151 -35.60 49.22 18.47
C LYS A 151 -34.23 48.66 18.83
N GLN A 152 -33.49 49.43 19.61
CA GLN A 152 -32.09 49.26 20.01
C GLN A 152 -31.66 47.79 20.16
N GLU A 153 -30.71 47.40 19.30
CA GLU A 153 -30.09 46.09 19.28
C GLU A 153 -29.18 45.88 20.50
N LYS A 154 -29.53 44.91 21.35
CA LYS A 154 -28.52 44.18 22.13
C LYS A 154 -27.77 43.27 21.16
N GLY A 155 -26.44 43.35 21.21
CA GLY A 155 -25.49 42.78 20.24
C GLY A 155 -25.91 41.45 19.61
N HIS A 156 -25.94 41.45 18.28
CA HIS A 156 -26.05 40.25 17.46
C HIS A 156 -24.87 39.32 17.77
N LEU A 157 -25.12 38.22 18.48
CA LEU A 157 -24.17 37.10 18.54
C LEU A 157 -24.08 36.50 17.14
N ASN A 158 -22.91 36.64 16.51
CA ASN A 158 -22.59 36.01 15.23
C ASN A 158 -22.79 34.49 15.33
N ALA A 159 -23.16 33.83 14.22
CA ALA A 159 -23.37 32.38 14.23
C ALA A 159 -22.04 31.69 14.56
N ALA A 160 -22.05 30.80 15.57
CA ALA A 160 -20.86 30.05 15.97
C ALA A 160 -20.28 29.30 14.76
N LYS A 161 -19.03 29.57 14.41
CA LYS A 161 -18.31 28.74 13.44
C LYS A 161 -17.77 27.53 14.20
N PHE A 162 -18.01 26.35 13.66
CA PHE A 162 -17.59 25.08 14.27
C PHE A 162 -16.05 25.06 14.39
N GLY A 163 -15.52 25.03 15.62
CA GLY A 163 -14.15 25.50 15.91
C GLY A 163 -13.08 24.41 16.02
N GLY A 164 -13.41 23.22 16.52
CA GLY A 164 -12.42 22.15 16.72
C GLY A 164 -12.65 21.40 18.02
N THR A 165 -11.62 20.73 18.50
CA THR A 165 -11.60 19.97 19.75
C THR A 165 -10.58 20.57 20.71
N GLY A 166 -10.82 20.43 22.01
CA GLY A 166 -9.81 20.62 23.03
C GLY A 166 -9.95 19.57 24.13
N PHE A 167 -8.99 19.50 25.04
CA PHE A 167 -9.04 18.57 26.16
C PHE A 167 -8.43 19.16 27.42
N ALA A 168 -8.86 18.65 28.58
CA ALA A 168 -8.39 19.14 29.87
C ALA A 168 -6.91 18.83 30.11
N LEU A 169 -6.18 19.83 30.57
CA LEU A 169 -4.82 19.68 31.09
C LEU A 169 -4.82 19.63 32.61
N THR A 170 -5.86 20.18 33.24
CA THR A 170 -5.98 20.27 34.69
C THR A 170 -7.44 20.16 35.16
N ALA A 171 -7.61 19.75 36.42
CA ALA A 171 -8.92 19.69 37.05
C ALA A 171 -9.57 21.07 37.22
N ASN A 172 -8.78 22.14 37.36
CA ASN A 172 -9.29 23.51 37.49
C ASN A 172 -9.61 24.18 36.13
N GLY A 173 -9.71 23.43 35.04
CA GLY A 173 -10.27 23.92 33.77
C GLY A 173 -9.28 24.63 32.85
N TYR A 174 -7.99 24.29 32.89
CA TYR A 174 -7.09 24.60 31.79
C TYR A 174 -7.26 23.56 30.70
N LEU A 175 -7.38 24.00 29.45
CA LEU A 175 -7.61 23.15 28.29
C LEU A 175 -6.53 23.40 27.23
N CYS A 176 -6.16 22.35 26.49
CA CYS A 176 -5.31 22.44 25.30
C CYS A 176 -6.18 22.41 24.04
N THR A 177 -5.81 23.19 23.03
CA THR A 177 -6.32 23.05 21.65
C THR A 177 -5.26 23.56 20.67
N ASN A 178 -5.55 23.60 19.37
CA ASN A 178 -4.67 24.23 18.40
C ASN A 178 -4.83 25.75 18.36
N PHE A 179 -3.77 26.45 17.97
CA PHE A 179 -3.84 27.91 17.79
C PHE A 179 -4.70 28.28 16.58
N HIS A 180 -4.61 27.57 15.46
CA HIS A 180 -5.41 27.87 14.27
C HIS A 180 -6.93 27.74 14.51
N VAL A 181 -7.34 26.92 15.48
CA VAL A 181 -8.75 26.75 15.90
C VAL A 181 -9.31 28.03 16.49
N ILE A 182 -8.48 28.83 17.17
CA ILE A 182 -8.92 30.02 17.94
C ILE A 182 -8.35 31.36 17.40
N ARG A 183 -7.59 31.34 16.31
CA ARG A 183 -6.77 32.50 15.87
C ARG A 183 -7.60 33.76 15.61
N ASP A 184 -8.74 33.60 14.95
CA ASP A 184 -9.57 34.70 14.45
C ASP A 184 -10.87 34.87 15.25
N ALA A 185 -10.90 34.34 16.49
CA ALA A 185 -12.09 34.31 17.34
C ALA A 185 -12.15 35.51 18.30
N ASP A 186 -13.28 36.22 18.29
CA ASP A 186 -13.61 37.29 19.24
C ASP A 186 -14.03 36.73 20.59
N SER A 187 -14.78 35.63 20.58
CA SER A 187 -15.22 34.93 21.80
C SER A 187 -15.13 33.42 21.62
N ILE A 188 -14.72 32.74 22.69
CA ILE A 188 -14.48 31.30 22.69
C ILE A 188 -15.30 30.68 23.81
N TYR A 189 -16.02 29.61 23.46
CA TYR A 189 -16.75 28.75 24.38
C TYR A 189 -16.28 27.32 24.19
N VAL A 190 -16.40 26.53 25.25
CA VAL A 190 -16.14 25.09 25.22
C VAL A 190 -17.38 24.34 25.65
N GLN A 191 -17.74 23.28 24.94
CA GLN A 191 -18.89 22.45 25.25
C GLN A 191 -18.44 21.04 25.63
N ASN A 192 -18.95 20.51 26.75
CA ASN A 192 -18.69 19.13 27.15
C ASN A 192 -19.61 18.13 26.40
N ASN A 193 -19.37 16.84 26.58
CA ASN A 193 -20.21 15.75 26.04
C ASN A 193 -21.67 15.77 26.52
N LYS A 194 -21.99 16.49 27.60
CA LYS A 194 -23.36 16.67 28.15
C LYS A 194 -24.10 17.85 27.53
N GLY A 195 -23.43 18.66 26.73
CA GLY A 195 -23.99 19.85 26.08
C GLY A 195 -23.80 21.15 26.85
N ASP A 196 -23.24 21.11 28.07
CA ASP A 196 -22.97 22.31 28.86
C ASP A 196 -21.87 23.14 28.18
N SER A 197 -22.10 24.43 28.03
CA SER A 197 -21.16 25.36 27.39
C SER A 197 -20.59 26.34 28.40
N TYR A 198 -19.27 26.52 28.40
CA TYR A 198 -18.56 27.39 29.34
C TYR A 198 -17.75 28.44 28.59
N LYS A 199 -17.77 29.68 29.08
CA LYS A 199 -16.90 30.74 28.55
C LYS A 199 -15.44 30.49 28.94
N VAL A 200 -14.52 30.69 27.99
CA VAL A 200 -13.08 30.56 28.23
C VAL A 200 -12.31 31.82 27.84
N LYS A 201 -11.14 32.00 28.44
CA LYS A 201 -10.14 32.97 27.99
C LYS A 201 -8.91 32.26 27.47
N VAL A 202 -8.19 32.88 26.55
CA VAL A 202 -6.89 32.39 26.11
C VAL A 202 -5.82 32.83 27.10
N VAL A 203 -5.03 31.89 27.60
CA VAL A 203 -3.96 32.14 28.59
C VAL A 203 -2.58 32.09 27.93
N TYR A 204 -2.44 31.29 26.87
CA TYR A 204 -1.21 31.15 26.12
C TYR A 204 -1.51 30.80 24.66
N ARG A 205 -0.70 31.30 23.75
CA ARG A 205 -0.78 31.06 22.31
C ARG A 205 0.64 30.87 21.78
N ASP A 206 0.82 29.84 20.99
CA ASP A 206 2.08 29.55 20.31
C ASP A 206 1.80 29.28 18.83
N PRO A 207 1.94 30.32 17.98
CA PRO A 207 1.76 30.17 16.54
C PRO A 207 2.79 29.24 15.89
N GLN A 208 3.98 29.08 16.47
CA GLN A 208 5.06 28.26 15.92
C GLN A 208 4.71 26.77 16.03
N TYR A 209 4.25 26.34 17.21
CA TYR A 209 3.86 24.94 17.44
C TYR A 209 2.37 24.67 17.26
N ASP A 210 1.59 25.69 16.91
CA ASP A 210 0.14 25.60 16.73
C ASP A 210 -0.59 25.08 17.99
N ILE A 211 -0.19 25.59 19.15
CA ILE A 211 -0.77 25.25 20.47
C ILE A 211 -1.42 26.49 21.08
N ALA A 212 -2.59 26.30 21.68
CA ALA A 212 -3.22 27.29 22.55
C ALA A 212 -3.67 26.65 23.87
N ILE A 213 -3.49 27.39 24.96
CA ILE A 213 -3.97 27.01 26.29
C ILE A 213 -5.11 27.95 26.67
N LEU A 214 -6.26 27.37 26.95
CA LEU A 214 -7.49 28.06 27.34
C LEU A 214 -7.74 27.85 28.83
N LYS A 215 -8.42 28.79 29.48
CA LYS A 215 -8.91 28.66 30.85
C LYS A 215 -10.41 28.93 30.89
N ILE A 216 -11.16 27.99 31.46
CA ILE A 216 -12.57 28.19 31.78
C ILE A 216 -12.70 29.27 32.86
N ILE A 217 -13.46 30.33 32.55
CA ILE A 217 -13.71 31.47 33.44
C ILE A 217 -15.18 31.58 33.83
N ASP A 218 -16.01 30.64 33.39
CA ASP A 218 -17.42 30.58 33.69
C ASP A 218 -17.67 30.21 35.16
N GLU A 219 -18.54 30.95 35.85
CA GLU A 219 -18.85 30.71 37.27
C GLU A 219 -19.60 29.39 37.49
N SER A 220 -20.30 28.90 36.46
CA SER A 220 -21.00 27.61 36.51
C SER A 220 -20.06 26.40 36.46
N PHE A 221 -18.78 26.61 36.11
CA PHE A 221 -17.81 25.53 36.00
C PHE A 221 -17.35 25.03 37.37
N SER A 222 -17.63 23.76 37.64
CA SER A 222 -17.07 23.05 38.80
C SER A 222 -15.76 22.34 38.41
N PRO A 223 -14.74 22.32 39.28
CA PRO A 223 -13.51 21.58 39.03
C PRO A 223 -13.78 20.12 38.68
N LEU A 224 -13.07 19.62 37.67
CA LEU A 224 -13.16 18.23 37.23
C LEU A 224 -12.59 17.29 38.29
N ALA A 225 -12.97 16.01 38.21
CA ALA A 225 -12.25 14.96 38.91
C ALA A 225 -10.79 14.87 38.44
N THR A 226 -9.98 14.07 39.14
CA THR A 226 -8.59 13.86 38.75
C THR A 226 -8.51 13.29 37.35
N LEU A 227 -7.74 13.95 36.47
CA LEU A 227 -7.59 13.55 35.08
C LEU A 227 -7.10 12.07 34.99
N PRO A 228 -7.72 11.25 34.13
CA PRO A 228 -7.43 9.82 34.08
C PRO A 228 -6.18 9.49 33.25
N TYR A 229 -5.54 10.48 32.63
CA TYR A 229 -4.38 10.32 31.77
C TYR A 229 -3.20 11.19 32.22
N LYS A 230 -2.02 10.87 31.69
CA LYS A 230 -0.81 11.68 31.83
C LYS A 230 -0.24 12.07 30.47
N LEU A 231 0.50 13.17 30.42
CA LEU A 231 1.31 13.53 29.27
C LEU A 231 2.57 12.65 29.24
N LYS A 232 2.75 11.86 28.18
CA LYS A 232 3.96 11.04 28.00
C LYS A 232 5.11 11.95 27.56
N LYS A 233 6.23 11.94 28.27
CA LYS A 233 7.40 12.78 27.95
C LYS A 233 8.28 12.17 26.85
N ASN A 234 8.35 10.84 26.84
CA ASN A 234 9.20 10.11 25.90
C ASN A 234 8.48 9.99 24.56
N ALA A 235 9.25 10.11 23.48
CA ALA A 235 8.74 9.86 22.15
C ALA A 235 8.32 8.40 21.98
N ILE A 236 7.32 8.16 21.14
CA ILE A 236 6.87 6.81 20.78
C ILE A 236 7.41 6.38 19.41
N GLY A 237 7.43 5.07 19.19
CA GLY A 237 7.90 4.43 17.97
C GLY A 237 6.89 4.44 16.82
N MET A 238 7.38 4.12 15.62
CA MET A 238 6.51 3.84 14.47
C MET A 238 5.78 2.51 14.69
N GLY A 239 4.57 2.39 14.15
CA GLY A 239 3.72 1.20 14.29
C GLY A 239 3.01 1.08 15.64
N GLU A 240 3.26 1.98 16.59
CA GLU A 240 2.48 2.01 17.84
C GLU A 240 1.04 2.42 17.55
N ASN A 241 0.08 1.63 18.06
CA ASN A 241 -1.34 1.93 17.97
C ASN A 241 -1.69 3.14 18.82
N VAL A 242 -2.52 4.01 18.24
CA VAL A 242 -2.94 5.27 18.82
C VAL A 242 -4.42 5.52 18.54
N TYR A 243 -5.02 6.41 19.31
CA TYR A 243 -6.39 6.85 19.10
C TYR A 243 -6.59 8.29 19.51
N THR A 244 -7.65 8.90 19.00
CA THR A 244 -8.08 10.25 19.30
C THR A 244 -9.58 10.27 19.53
N LEU A 245 -10.02 11.23 20.33
CA LEU A 245 -11.43 11.62 20.42
C LEU A 245 -11.53 13.08 20.02
N GLY A 246 -12.50 13.37 19.15
CA GLY A 246 -12.73 14.73 18.69
C GLY A 246 -14.18 14.96 18.33
N PHE A 247 -14.52 16.21 18.04
CA PHE A 247 -15.85 16.64 17.67
C PHE A 247 -15.84 17.10 16.20
N PRO A 248 -15.90 16.19 15.21
CA PRO A 248 -16.15 16.56 13.81
C PRO A 248 -17.63 16.85 13.53
N LYS A 249 -18.50 16.53 14.49
CA LYS A 249 -19.94 16.80 14.52
C LYS A 249 -20.35 17.14 15.96
N ASP A 250 -21.65 17.28 16.23
CA ASP A 250 -22.19 17.62 17.55
C ASP A 250 -22.01 16.53 18.63
N ASP A 251 -21.22 15.49 18.34
CA ASP A 251 -20.95 14.36 19.21
C ASP A 251 -19.51 13.89 19.06
N ALA A 252 -18.96 13.30 20.12
CA ALA A 252 -17.59 12.81 20.14
C ALA A 252 -17.42 11.62 19.19
N VAL A 253 -16.38 11.66 18.37
CA VAL A 253 -16.04 10.61 17.42
C VAL A 253 -14.67 10.05 17.75
N LEU A 254 -14.62 8.73 17.86
CA LEU A 254 -13.39 7.96 18.00
C LEU A 254 -12.70 7.83 16.64
N GLY A 255 -11.40 8.16 16.60
CA GLY A 255 -10.50 7.79 15.52
C GLY A 255 -9.39 6.88 16.03
N GLU A 256 -9.16 5.76 15.37
CA GLU A 256 -8.10 4.81 15.73
C GLU A 256 -7.13 4.60 14.57
N GLY A 257 -5.89 4.25 14.89
CA GLY A 257 -4.85 4.03 13.91
C GLY A 257 -3.49 3.75 14.55
N TYR A 258 -2.43 4.13 13.85
CA TYR A 258 -1.06 3.92 14.29
C TYR A 258 -0.16 5.10 13.91
N VAL A 259 0.99 5.22 14.56
CA VAL A 259 2.05 6.17 14.16
C VAL A 259 2.73 5.66 12.89
N SER A 260 2.61 6.42 11.80
CA SER A 260 3.25 6.09 10.52
C SER A 260 4.65 6.68 10.39
N SER A 261 4.94 7.81 11.06
CA SER A 261 6.29 8.40 11.12
C SER A 261 6.55 9.17 12.41
N ARG A 262 7.82 9.20 12.83
CA ARG A 262 8.30 9.94 14.02
C ARG A 262 8.48 11.44 13.75
N THR A 263 8.32 11.86 12.51
CA THR A 263 8.40 13.25 12.06
C THR A 263 7.15 13.60 11.26
N GLY A 264 6.78 14.87 11.28
CA GLY A 264 5.74 15.40 10.43
C GLY A 264 6.22 15.67 9.00
N HIS A 265 5.43 16.48 8.29
CA HIS A 265 5.71 16.89 6.91
C HIS A 265 7.09 17.54 6.80
N GLY A 266 7.83 17.24 5.71
CA GLY A 266 9.16 17.81 5.49
C GLY A 266 10.22 17.46 6.54
N GLY A 267 10.00 16.41 7.36
CA GLY A 267 10.92 16.03 8.43
C GLY A 267 10.74 16.81 9.73
N ASP A 268 9.60 17.50 9.91
CA ASP A 268 9.32 18.27 11.13
C ASP A 268 9.42 17.39 12.39
N THR A 269 10.45 17.63 13.20
CA THR A 269 10.71 16.86 14.42
C THR A 269 9.73 17.17 15.54
N THR A 270 8.87 18.19 15.39
CA THR A 270 7.91 18.60 16.41
C THR A 270 6.62 17.77 16.38
N GLN A 271 6.37 17.05 15.27
CA GLN A 271 5.13 16.32 15.03
C GLN A 271 5.37 14.82 14.81
N TYR A 272 4.33 14.03 15.02
CA TYR A 272 4.18 12.68 14.49
C TYR A 272 3.34 12.73 13.21
N GLN A 273 3.60 11.82 12.28
CA GLN A 273 2.62 11.44 11.27
C GLN A 273 1.85 10.23 11.79
N VAL A 274 0.52 10.28 11.68
CA VAL A 274 -0.39 9.22 12.12
C VAL A 274 -1.30 8.80 10.98
N SER A 275 -1.63 7.52 10.94
CA SER A 275 -2.61 6.94 10.02
C SER A 275 -3.93 6.78 10.76
N ILE A 276 -4.64 7.88 10.98
CA ILE A 276 -5.98 7.91 11.60
C ILE A 276 -6.94 8.60 10.63
N PRO A 277 -8.20 8.15 10.50
CA PRO A 277 -9.22 8.91 9.78
C PRO A 277 -9.52 10.21 10.52
N ILE A 278 -9.05 11.34 9.99
CA ILE A 278 -9.24 12.66 10.60
C ILE A 278 -10.08 13.53 9.68
N ASN A 279 -11.15 14.08 10.23
CA ASN A 279 -12.04 15.03 9.57
C ASN A 279 -11.89 16.43 10.20
N PRO A 280 -12.32 17.49 9.52
CA PRO A 280 -12.48 18.81 10.13
C PRO A 280 -13.24 18.72 11.46
N GLY A 281 -12.71 19.38 12.50
CA GLY A 281 -13.24 19.34 13.87
C GLY A 281 -12.42 18.49 14.86
N ASN A 282 -11.61 17.55 14.39
CA ASN A 282 -10.68 16.80 15.24
C ASN A 282 -9.43 17.61 15.66
N SER A 283 -9.12 18.72 14.98
CA SER A 283 -8.01 19.62 15.35
C SER A 283 -8.10 20.05 16.80
N GLY A 284 -7.01 19.88 17.54
CA GLY A 284 -6.91 20.19 18.96
C GLY A 284 -7.29 19.03 19.88
N GLY A 285 -7.74 17.89 19.34
CA GLY A 285 -8.05 16.69 20.10
C GLY A 285 -6.81 15.97 20.64
N PRO A 286 -6.94 15.23 21.76
CA PRO A 286 -5.83 14.49 22.34
C PRO A 286 -5.52 13.25 21.51
N LEU A 287 -4.25 13.06 21.17
CA LEU A 287 -3.74 11.79 20.65
C LEU A 287 -3.23 10.93 21.81
N LEU A 288 -3.73 9.71 21.93
CA LEU A 288 -3.41 8.77 23.00
C LEU A 288 -2.76 7.49 22.48
N ASP A 289 -1.81 6.94 23.25
CA ASP A 289 -1.29 5.59 23.04
C ASP A 289 -2.21 4.52 23.64
N ASN A 290 -1.98 3.23 23.35
CA ASN A 290 -2.76 2.12 23.91
C ASN A 290 -2.85 2.07 25.45
N GLN A 291 -1.91 2.71 26.14
CA GLN A 291 -1.91 2.77 27.60
C GLN A 291 -2.78 3.92 28.13
N GLY A 292 -3.35 4.75 27.25
CA GLY A 292 -4.12 5.94 27.59
C GLY A 292 -3.26 7.12 28.02
N ASN A 293 -1.97 7.15 27.65
CA ASN A 293 -1.17 8.36 27.82
C ASN A 293 -1.42 9.31 26.65
N ILE A 294 -1.52 10.61 26.92
CA ILE A 294 -1.51 11.62 25.86
C ILE A 294 -0.08 11.76 25.34
N ILE A 295 0.07 11.54 24.05
CA ILE A 295 1.33 11.61 23.32
C ILE A 295 1.40 12.83 22.39
N GLY A 296 0.27 13.49 22.14
CA GLY A 296 0.23 14.69 21.31
C GLY A 296 -1.16 15.31 21.16
N VAL A 297 -1.23 16.30 20.28
CA VAL A 297 -2.44 17.02 19.89
C VAL A 297 -2.64 16.87 18.39
N ILE A 298 -3.79 16.33 17.98
CA ILE A 298 -4.15 16.22 16.55
C ILE A 298 -4.17 17.59 15.91
N THR A 299 -3.58 17.72 14.72
CA THR A 299 -3.69 18.90 13.86
C THR A 299 -4.24 18.46 12.50
N ALA A 300 -5.44 18.92 12.14
CA ALA A 300 -6.05 18.73 10.83
C ALA A 300 -5.96 20.07 10.08
N LYS A 301 -4.83 20.33 9.43
CA LYS A 301 -4.67 21.54 8.60
C LYS A 301 -5.22 21.25 7.20
N GLU A 302 -6.00 22.19 6.67
CA GLU A 302 -6.64 22.12 5.35
C GLU A 302 -5.64 21.93 4.19
N ASN A 303 -4.37 22.29 4.40
CA ASN A 303 -3.29 22.17 3.41
C ASN A 303 -2.44 20.89 3.55
N GLN A 304 -2.84 19.92 4.39
CA GLN A 304 -2.10 18.68 4.56
C GLN A 304 -2.40 17.70 3.43
N VAL A 305 -1.35 17.00 2.98
CA VAL A 305 -1.37 15.97 1.95
C VAL A 305 -2.54 15.01 2.17
N GLU A 306 -3.34 14.78 1.13
CA GLU A 306 -4.45 13.81 1.16
C GLU A 306 -3.97 12.48 1.74
N GLY A 307 -4.56 12.07 2.86
CA GLY A 307 -4.27 10.78 3.51
C GLY A 307 -3.21 10.79 4.62
N ALA A 308 -2.61 11.94 4.98
CA ALA A 308 -1.69 12.03 6.12
C ALA A 308 -2.21 12.96 7.22
N ALA A 309 -2.42 12.40 8.42
CA ALA A 309 -2.74 13.15 9.62
C ALA A 309 -1.49 13.41 10.45
N PHE A 310 -1.48 14.51 11.19
CA PHE A 310 -0.34 14.87 12.03
C PHE A 310 -0.76 15.17 13.47
N ALA A 311 0.19 15.01 14.38
CA ALA A 311 -0.02 15.35 15.78
C ALA A 311 1.21 16.02 16.38
N ILE A 312 1.02 17.17 17.02
CA ILE A 312 2.07 17.90 17.73
C ILE A 312 2.45 17.10 18.98
N LYS A 313 3.74 16.86 19.21
CA LYS A 313 4.20 16.03 20.34
C LYS A 313 3.81 16.65 21.68
N SER A 314 3.41 15.81 22.64
CA SER A 314 3.09 16.18 24.03
C SER A 314 4.17 17.00 24.73
N LYS A 315 5.43 16.87 24.31
CA LYS A 315 6.55 17.71 24.75
C LYS A 315 6.22 19.21 24.62
N TYR A 316 5.64 19.64 23.51
CA TYR A 316 5.36 21.06 23.27
C TYR A 316 4.16 21.57 24.08
N ILE A 317 3.26 20.67 24.50
CA ILE A 317 2.21 20.99 25.48
C ILE A 317 2.85 21.32 26.84
N LEU A 318 3.85 20.53 27.26
CA LEU A 318 4.58 20.77 28.50
C LEU A 318 5.38 22.07 28.45
N GLU A 319 6.02 22.37 27.31
CA GLU A 319 6.73 23.64 27.10
C GLU A 319 5.77 24.84 27.16
N ALA A 320 4.64 24.76 26.45
CA ALA A 320 3.60 25.78 26.50
C ALA A 320 3.11 26.06 27.93
N LEU A 321 2.89 25.01 28.73
CA LEU A 321 2.46 25.15 30.12
C LEU A 321 3.53 25.74 31.02
N ASN A 322 4.80 25.39 30.81
CA ASN A 322 5.92 25.96 31.57
C ASN A 322 6.15 27.44 31.22
N ALA A 323 5.78 27.86 30.02
CA ALA A 323 5.87 29.25 29.57
C ALA A 323 4.79 30.17 30.16
N ILE A 324 3.71 29.61 30.72
CA ILE A 324 2.68 30.41 31.40
C ILE A 324 3.27 30.95 32.72
N PRO A 325 3.23 32.27 32.96
CA PRO A 325 3.71 32.84 34.22
C PRO A 325 3.05 32.15 35.42
N GLN A 326 3.84 31.73 36.40
CA GLN A 326 3.34 30.95 37.54
C GLN A 326 2.25 31.69 38.33
N ASP A 327 2.32 33.02 38.37
CA ASP A 327 1.32 33.89 39.00
C ASP A 327 -0.03 33.85 38.28
N SER A 328 -0.04 33.53 36.98
CA SER A 328 -1.27 33.35 36.19
C SER A 328 -1.90 31.96 36.40
N LEU A 329 -1.15 30.98 36.93
CA LEU A 329 -1.62 29.60 37.13
C LEU A 329 -2.36 29.38 38.46
N GLY A 330 -2.23 30.30 39.43
CA GLY A 330 -2.87 30.27 40.75
C GLY A 330 -2.29 29.22 41.71
N LYS A 331 -2.22 27.95 41.28
CA LYS A 331 -1.50 26.84 41.94
C LYS A 331 -0.66 26.13 40.88
N LYS A 332 0.51 25.59 41.26
CA LYS A 332 1.32 24.74 40.37
C LYS A 332 0.39 23.74 39.67
N VAL A 333 0.39 23.75 38.34
CA VAL A 333 -0.37 22.82 37.53
C VAL A 333 0.10 21.40 37.84
N ALA A 334 -0.62 20.72 38.73
CA ALA A 334 -0.28 19.37 39.16
C ALA A 334 -0.91 18.39 38.16
N PHE A 335 -0.08 17.86 37.26
CA PHE A 335 -0.50 16.80 36.36
C PHE A 335 -0.74 15.50 37.12
N SER A 336 -1.71 14.71 36.65
CA SER A 336 -1.86 13.34 37.14
C SER A 336 -0.59 12.57 36.81
N LYS A 337 0.16 12.17 37.86
CA LYS A 337 1.29 11.24 37.71
C LYS A 337 0.79 9.81 37.46
N LYS A 338 -0.46 9.55 37.80
CA LYS A 338 -1.12 8.26 37.63
C LYS A 338 -1.77 8.21 36.26
N ASN A 339 -1.86 7.02 35.68
CA ASN A 339 -2.63 6.79 34.49
C ASN A 339 -3.64 5.66 34.75
N PRO A 340 -4.81 5.98 35.35
CA PRO A 340 -5.91 5.04 35.54
C PRO A 340 -6.43 4.37 34.26
N LEU A 341 -6.11 4.89 33.07
CA LEU A 341 -6.49 4.26 31.79
C LEU A 341 -5.62 3.05 31.44
N GLN A 342 -4.45 2.93 32.07
CA GLN A 342 -3.51 1.85 31.78
C GLN A 342 -4.12 0.48 32.14
N GLY A 343 -4.10 -0.44 31.18
CA GLY A 343 -4.62 -1.81 31.34
C GLY A 343 -6.13 -1.94 31.16
N LEU A 344 -6.86 -0.83 31.04
CA LEU A 344 -8.28 -0.86 30.65
C LEU A 344 -8.43 -1.18 29.16
N ASN A 345 -9.53 -1.84 28.79
CA ASN A 345 -9.89 -1.99 27.40
C ASN A 345 -10.32 -0.64 26.78
N ARG A 346 -10.33 -0.56 25.45
CA ARG A 346 -10.59 0.68 24.72
C ARG A 346 -11.93 1.33 25.07
N THR A 347 -13.01 0.55 25.19
CA THR A 347 -14.33 1.06 25.57
C THR A 347 -14.29 1.76 26.93
N ARG A 348 -13.69 1.13 27.95
CA ARG A 348 -13.53 1.74 29.28
C ARG A 348 -12.56 2.93 29.28
N GLN A 349 -11.57 2.93 28.39
CA GLN A 349 -10.72 4.10 28.23
C GLN A 349 -11.52 5.29 27.72
N ILE A 350 -12.37 5.09 26.71
CA ILE A 350 -13.22 6.12 26.09
C ILE A 350 -14.23 6.69 27.10
N GLU A 351 -14.97 5.83 27.80
CA GLU A 351 -15.93 6.23 28.85
C GLU A 351 -15.30 7.13 29.92
N LYS A 352 -14.01 6.94 30.22
CA LYS A 352 -13.32 7.74 31.23
C LYS A 352 -12.77 9.06 30.71
N ILE A 353 -12.46 9.15 29.43
CA ILE A 353 -11.80 10.34 28.85
C ILE A 353 -12.81 11.30 28.21
N GLU A 354 -13.98 10.84 27.76
CA GLU A 354 -14.97 11.67 27.05
C GLU A 354 -15.40 12.92 27.84
N ASP A 355 -15.53 12.82 29.17
CA ASP A 355 -15.85 13.94 30.06
C ASP A 355 -14.76 15.04 30.12
N TYR A 356 -13.56 14.75 29.61
CA TYR A 356 -12.40 15.65 29.61
C TYR A 356 -12.05 16.17 28.21
N VAL A 357 -12.83 15.81 27.19
CA VAL A 357 -12.68 16.31 25.82
C VAL A 357 -13.85 17.27 25.55
N TYR A 358 -13.54 18.41 24.95
CA TYR A 358 -14.49 19.50 24.75
C TYR A 358 -14.54 19.90 23.28
N MET A 359 -15.73 20.25 22.81
CA MET A 359 -15.91 20.93 21.53
C MET A 359 -15.58 22.41 21.71
N ILE A 360 -14.76 22.97 20.81
CA ILE A 360 -14.45 24.40 20.79
C ILE A 360 -15.43 25.11 19.87
N LYS A 361 -16.09 26.15 20.40
CA LYS A 361 -17.01 27.03 19.66
C LYS A 361 -16.40 28.42 19.60
N VAL A 362 -16.18 28.90 18.38
CA VAL A 362 -15.63 30.24 18.13
C VAL A 362 -16.69 31.14 17.52
N TYR A 363 -16.68 32.39 17.96
CA TYR A 363 -17.54 33.47 17.50
C TYR A 363 -16.62 34.58 17.03
N ASN A 364 -16.83 35.05 15.80
CA ASN A 364 -16.12 36.17 15.18
C ASN A 364 -17.06 37.36 15.05
#